data_AF-J0JIF4-F1
#
_entry.id   AF-J0JIF4-F1
#
_cell.length_a   1.000
_cell.length_b   1.000
_cell.length_c   1.000
_cell.angle_alpha   90.00
_cell.angle_beta   90.00
_cell.angle_gamma   90.00
#
_symmetry.space_group_name_H-M   'P 1'
#
loop_
_entity.id
_entity.type
_entity.pdbx_description
1 polymer ?
#
loop_
_entity_poly.entity_id
_entity_poly.type
_entity_poly.pdbx_seq_one_letter_code
_entity_poly.pdbx_strand_id
1 'polypeptide(L)'
;MDFTTLQNDFSNDYQKALIANIEFLEAKKYYNGNQLPQDVLNIILDRGQTPIVENMFKVIVNKILGYKIESISEIRLSPKQEEDRALSDLLNSLLQVFIQQENYDKAMIERDKNLLIGGLGVIQLWVKNSN
;
A
#
# COMPACT_ATOMS: atom_id res chain seq x y z
N MET A 1 29.14 7.59 -16.19
CA MET A 1 29.02 7.03 -14.83
C MET A 1 29.87 5.78 -14.81
N ASP A 2 30.87 5.69 -13.94
CA ASP A 2 31.77 4.54 -13.89
C ASP A 2 31.07 3.32 -13.24
N PHE A 3 31.47 2.11 -13.61
CA PHE A 3 30.91 0.86 -13.10
C PHE A 3 30.97 0.79 -11.58
N THR A 4 32.09 1.24 -11.00
CA THR A 4 32.32 1.27 -9.55
C THR A 4 31.31 2.17 -8.83
N THR A 5 30.97 3.32 -9.43
CA THR A 5 29.97 4.24 -8.88
C THR A 5 28.58 3.60 -8.90
N LEU A 6 28.19 3.00 -10.03
CA LEU A 6 26.88 2.35 -10.16
C LEU A 6 26.72 1.17 -9.17
N GLN A 7 27.79 0.39 -8.98
CA GLN A 7 27.79 -0.73 -8.03
C GLN A 7 27.62 -0.24 -6.58
N ASN A 8 28.31 0.84 -6.21
CA ASN A 8 28.18 1.43 -4.87
C ASN A 8 26.79 2.03 -4.64
N ASP A 9 26.25 2.74 -5.63
CA ASP A 9 24.91 3.34 -5.56
C ASP A 9 23.84 2.25 -5.39
N PHE A 10 23.92 1.17 -6.18
CA PHE A 10 23.01 0.03 -6.05
C PHE A 10 23.10 -0.63 -4.67
N SER A 11 24.32 -0.89 -4.19
CA SER A 11 24.51 -1.53 -2.88
C SER A 11 23.93 -0.68 -1.75
N ASN A 12 24.17 0.63 -1.79
CA ASN A 12 23.64 1.56 -0.81
C ASN A 12 22.10 1.62 -0.82
N ASP A 13 21.49 1.68 -2.02
CA ASP A 13 20.04 1.69 -2.15
C ASP A 13 19.42 0.37 -1.67
N TYR A 14 20.01 -0.77 -2.06
CA TYR A 14 19.56 -2.09 -1.64
C TYR A 14 19.60 -2.26 -0.11
N GLN A 15 20.67 -1.82 0.56
CA GLN A 15 20.76 -1.91 2.02
C GLN A 15 19.71 -1.04 2.72
N LYS A 16 19.43 0.16 2.20
CA LYS A 16 18.35 1.01 2.74
C LYS A 16 16.97 0.39 2.52
N ALA A 17 16.73 -0.18 1.34
CA ALA A 17 15.49 -0.88 1.02
C ALA A 17 15.26 -2.09 1.92
N LEU A 18 16.32 -2.85 2.25
CA LEU A 18 16.22 -3.98 3.19
C LEU A 18 15.70 -3.55 4.56
N ILE A 19 16.20 -2.45 5.12
CA ILE A 19 15.76 -1.94 6.43
C ILE A 19 14.29 -1.56 6.39
N ALA A 20 13.88 -0.79 5.37
CA ALA A 20 12.48 -0.37 5.20
C ALA A 20 11.53 -1.56 5.00
N ASN A 21 11.96 -2.60 4.28
CA ASN A 21 11.18 -3.82 4.08
C ASN A 21 10.98 -4.60 5.38
N ILE A 22 12.01 -4.67 6.24
CA ILE A 22 11.91 -5.33 7.55
C ILE A 22 10.90 -4.60 8.42
N GLU A 23 10.96 -3.27 8.47
CA GLU A 23 10.00 -2.43 9.21
C GLU A 23 8.57 -2.65 8.73
N PHE A 24 8.35 -2.63 7.40
CA PHE A 24 7.04 -2.88 6.81
C PHE A 24 6.49 -4.27 7.18
N LEU A 25 7.32 -5.31 7.11
CA LEU A 25 6.92 -6.67 7.46
C LEU A 25 6.56 -6.79 8.95
N GLU A 26 7.28 -6.11 9.82
CA GLU A 26 6.98 -6.09 11.24
C GLU A 26 5.65 -5.36 11.53
N ALA A 27 5.43 -4.20 10.93
CA ALA A 27 4.14 -3.50 11.03
C ALA A 27 2.97 -4.37 10.52
N LYS A 28 3.18 -5.14 9.45
CA LYS A 28 2.19 -6.09 8.93
C LYS A 28 1.91 -7.24 9.92
N LYS A 29 2.91 -7.74 10.64
CA LYS A 29 2.70 -8.73 11.72
C LYS A 29 1.85 -8.15 12.84
N TYR A 30 2.15 -6.92 13.26
CA TYR A 30 1.36 -6.21 14.27
C TYR A 30 -0.10 -6.04 13.84
N TYR A 31 -0.34 -5.61 12.59
CA TYR A 31 -1.70 -5.53 12.03
C TYR A 31 -2.44 -6.88 12.06
N ASN A 32 -1.74 -7.98 11.88
CA ASN A 32 -2.32 -9.33 11.90
C ASN A 32 -2.49 -9.93 13.31
N GLY A 33 -2.10 -9.22 14.37
CA GLY A 33 -2.27 -9.65 15.76
C GLY A 33 -1.04 -10.30 16.40
N ASN A 34 0.07 -10.41 15.67
CA ASN A 34 1.34 -10.91 16.20
C ASN A 34 2.13 -9.75 16.82
N GLN A 35 1.56 -9.15 17.88
CA GLN A 35 2.08 -7.91 18.50
C GLN A 35 3.05 -8.17 19.64
N LEU A 36 2.97 -9.34 20.27
CA LEU A 36 3.82 -9.69 21.40
C LEU A 36 5.00 -10.54 20.95
N PRO A 37 6.23 -10.20 21.40
CA PRO A 37 7.38 -11.08 21.30
C PRO A 37 7.13 -12.45 21.95
N GLN A 38 7.78 -13.49 21.42
CA GLN A 38 7.55 -14.87 21.87
C GLN A 38 7.93 -15.10 23.33
N ASP A 39 8.98 -14.44 23.81
CA ASP A 39 9.42 -14.48 25.21
C ASP A 39 8.33 -13.93 26.16
N VAL A 40 7.66 -12.83 25.79
CA VAL A 40 6.55 -12.27 26.56
C VAL A 40 5.35 -13.23 26.57
N LEU A 41 5.02 -13.84 25.43
CA LEU A 41 3.97 -14.85 25.35
C LEU A 41 4.26 -16.05 26.25
N ASN A 42 5.50 -16.54 26.26
CA ASN A 42 5.93 -17.65 27.10
C ASN A 42 5.77 -17.31 28.60
N ILE A 43 6.16 -16.10 29.03
CA ILE A 43 5.98 -15.66 30.42
C ILE A 43 4.50 -15.64 30.84
N ILE A 44 3.60 -15.21 29.95
CA ILE A 44 2.15 -15.17 30.22
C ILE A 44 1.62 -16.60 30.39
N LEU A 45 2.03 -17.51 29.49
CA LEU A 45 1.64 -18.91 29.54
C LEU A 45 2.19 -19.64 30.78
N ASP A 46 3.43 -19.37 31.16
CA ASP A 46 4.06 -19.92 32.37
C ASP A 46 3.33 -19.50 33.66
N ARG A 47 2.67 -18.33 33.64
CA ARG A 47 1.81 -17.85 34.73
C ARG A 47 0.40 -18.47 34.71
N GLY A 48 0.13 -19.39 33.79
CA GLY A 48 -1.19 -20.00 33.59
C GLY A 48 -2.23 -19.02 33.04
N GLN A 49 -1.80 -17.89 32.47
CA GLN A 49 -2.70 -16.88 31.91
C GLN A 49 -2.87 -17.13 30.40
N THR A 50 -4.07 -16.85 29.90
CA THR A 50 -4.30 -16.79 28.45
C THR A 50 -3.89 -15.40 27.95
N PRO A 51 -3.01 -15.28 26.94
CA PRO A 51 -2.66 -13.99 26.37
C PRO A 51 -3.86 -13.41 25.62
N ILE A 52 -4.56 -12.47 26.27
CA ILE A 52 -5.63 -11.68 25.66
C ILE A 52 -5.02 -10.35 25.23
N VAL A 53 -5.05 -10.07 23.94
CA VAL A 53 -4.58 -8.80 23.37
C VAL A 53 -5.68 -8.17 22.53
N GLU A 54 -5.91 -6.87 22.74
CA GLU A 54 -6.78 -6.08 21.87
C GLU A 54 -5.93 -5.35 20.83
N ASN A 55 -6.14 -5.68 19.55
CA ASN A 55 -5.36 -5.11 18.45
C ASN A 55 -5.90 -3.73 18.04
N MET A 56 -5.63 -2.72 18.86
CA MET A 56 -6.03 -1.33 18.60
C MET A 56 -5.46 -0.78 17.29
N PHE A 57 -4.27 -1.23 16.88
CA PHE A 57 -3.67 -0.84 15.60
C PHE A 57 -4.54 -1.26 14.42
N LYS A 58 -4.98 -2.52 14.38
CA LYS A 58 -5.91 -3.02 13.36
C LYS A 58 -7.25 -2.27 13.38
N VAL A 59 -7.78 -1.98 14.58
CA VAL A 59 -9.05 -1.22 14.72
C VAL A 59 -8.93 0.17 14.09
N ILE A 60 -7.85 0.90 14.38
CA ILE A 60 -7.62 2.25 13.84
C ILE A 60 -7.43 2.20 12.32
N VAL A 61 -6.58 1.30 11.82
CA VAL A 61 -6.34 1.14 10.38
C VAL A 61 -7.64 0.81 9.64
N ASN A 62 -8.43 -0.13 10.16
CA ASN A 62 -9.72 -0.50 9.56
C ASN A 62 -10.72 0.66 9.57
N LYS A 63 -10.74 1.47 10.63
CA LYS A 63 -11.61 2.64 10.70
C LYS A 63 -11.26 3.67 9.62
N ILE A 64 -9.97 3.95 9.41
CA ILE A 64 -9.50 4.86 8.36
C ILE A 64 -9.82 4.29 6.97
N LEU A 65 -9.59 2.99 6.75
CA LEU A 65 -9.95 2.32 5.50
C LEU A 65 -11.45 2.40 5.22
N GLY A 66 -12.29 2.22 6.24
CA GLY A 66 -13.74 2.37 6.12
C GLY A 66 -14.13 3.76 5.62
N TYR A 67 -13.63 4.82 6.26
CA TYR A 67 -13.86 6.19 5.80
C TYR A 67 -13.35 6.45 4.39
N LYS A 68 -12.24 5.82 4.00
CA LYS A 68 -11.67 5.99 2.66
C LYS A 68 -12.48 5.28 1.59
N ILE A 69 -13.02 4.10 1.88
CA ILE A 69 -13.93 3.38 0.97
C ILE A 69 -15.22 4.18 0.74
N GLU A 70 -15.74 4.82 1.78
CA GLU A 70 -16.90 5.72 1.65
C GLU A 70 -16.57 7.00 0.85
N SER A 71 -15.32 7.44 0.86
CA SER A 71 -14.83 8.59 0.11
C SER A 71 -14.50 8.21 -1.33
N ILE A 72 -15.49 8.29 -2.23
CA ILE A 72 -15.28 8.10 -3.68
C ILE A 72 -14.21 9.08 -4.18
N SER A 73 -13.04 8.55 -4.53
CA SER A 73 -11.95 9.32 -5.12
C SER A 73 -11.80 8.91 -6.58
N GLU A 74 -12.35 9.72 -7.49
CA GLU A 74 -12.26 9.48 -8.94
C GLU A 74 -11.08 10.27 -9.52
N ILE A 75 -10.25 9.60 -10.31
CA ILE A 75 -9.21 10.27 -11.08
C ILE A 75 -9.89 10.88 -12.30
N ARG A 76 -9.74 12.20 -12.48
CA ARG A 76 -10.31 12.92 -13.61
C ARG A 76 -9.29 13.85 -14.25
N LEU A 77 -9.21 13.80 -15.57
CA LEU A 77 -8.46 14.74 -16.39
C LEU A 77 -9.29 16.00 -16.60
N SER A 78 -8.68 17.15 -16.33
CA SER A 78 -9.28 18.46 -16.56
C SER A 78 -8.56 19.17 -17.71
N PRO A 79 -9.28 19.75 -18.69
CA PRO A 79 -8.66 20.47 -19.79
C PRO A 79 -7.99 21.75 -19.28
N LYS A 80 -6.83 22.10 -19.84
CA LYS A 80 -6.13 23.36 -19.52
C LYS A 80 -6.68 24.54 -20.33
N GLN A 81 -7.09 24.28 -21.57
CA GLN A 81 -7.68 25.26 -22.49
C GLN A 81 -9.03 24.73 -23.01
N GLU A 82 -9.89 25.62 -23.49
CA GLU A 82 -11.22 25.23 -23.98
C GLU A 82 -11.14 24.31 -25.20
N GLU A 83 -10.12 24.52 -26.05
CA GLU A 83 -9.84 23.72 -27.24
C GLU A 83 -9.52 22.25 -26.89
N ASP A 84 -8.94 21.99 -25.70
CA ASP A 84 -8.57 20.65 -25.24
C ASP A 84 -9.76 19.85 -24.68
N ARG A 85 -10.95 20.46 -24.55
CA ARG A 85 -12.10 19.86 -23.90
C ARG A 85 -12.47 18.50 -24.52
N ALA A 86 -12.56 18.45 -25.85
CA ALA A 86 -12.92 17.23 -26.56
C ALA A 86 -11.91 16.09 -26.32
N LEU A 87 -10.61 16.41 -26.26
CA LEU A 87 -9.57 15.44 -25.95
C LEU A 87 -9.66 14.97 -24.49
N SER A 88 -9.87 15.90 -23.55
CA SER A 88 -10.03 15.55 -22.13
C SER A 88 -11.24 14.63 -21.90
N ASP A 89 -12.35 14.86 -22.60
CA ASP A 89 -13.56 14.03 -22.50
C ASP A 89 -13.30 12.61 -23.05
N LEU A 90 -12.58 12.50 -24.17
CA LEU A 90 -12.16 11.21 -24.72
C LEU A 90 -11.26 10.44 -23.74
N LEU A 91 -10.23 11.10 -23.19
CA LEU A 91 -9.28 10.47 -22.27
C LEU A 91 -9.95 10.04 -20.95
N ASN A 92 -10.89 10.84 -20.43
CA ASN A 92 -11.68 10.46 -19.26
C ASN A 92 -12.56 9.22 -19.53
N SER A 93 -13.13 9.13 -20.74
CA SER A 93 -13.92 7.96 -21.15
C SER A 93 -13.06 6.69 -21.20
N LEU A 94 -11.83 6.79 -21.73
CA LEU A 94 -10.86 5.69 -21.70
C LEU A 94 -10.44 5.34 -20.27
N LEU A 95 -10.21 6.35 -19.42
CA LEU A 95 -9.82 6.16 -18.03
C LEU A 95 -10.88 5.38 -17.24
N GLN A 96 -12.18 5.65 -17.48
CA GLN A 96 -13.26 4.91 -16.84
C GLN A 96 -13.22 3.41 -17.15
N VAL A 97 -12.84 3.01 -18.37
CA VAL A 97 -12.69 1.58 -18.74
C VAL A 97 -11.66 0.88 -17.84
N PHE A 98 -10.58 1.57 -17.45
CA PHE A 98 -9.57 1.01 -16.55
C PHE A 98 -10.02 1.01 -15.09
N ILE A 99 -10.69 2.07 -14.64
CA ILE A 99 -11.19 2.18 -13.26
C ILE A 99 -12.27 1.12 -12.98
N GLN A 100 -13.09 0.78 -13.96
CA GLN A 100 -14.17 -0.21 -13.81
C GLN A 100 -13.70 -1.67 -13.84
N GLN A 101 -12.39 -1.93 -14.01
CA GLN A 101 -11.89 -3.30 -13.94
C GLN A 101 -11.99 -3.86 -12.53
N GLU A 102 -12.40 -5.12 -12.39
CA GLU A 102 -12.61 -5.78 -11.08
C GLU A 102 -11.38 -5.75 -10.16
N ASN A 103 -10.18 -5.66 -10.74
CA ASN A 103 -8.93 -5.62 -9.99
C ASN A 103 -8.53 -4.21 -9.53
N TYR A 104 -9.12 -3.15 -10.08
CA TYR A 104 -8.77 -1.77 -9.75
C TYR A 104 -9.05 -1.48 -8.28
N ASP A 105 -10.27 -1.75 -7.81
CA ASP A 105 -10.67 -1.49 -6.42
C ASP A 105 -9.83 -2.31 -5.43
N LYS A 106 -9.57 -3.58 -5.75
CA LYS A 106 -8.70 -4.45 -4.94
C LYS A 106 -7.29 -3.86 -4.81
N ALA A 107 -6.71 -3.39 -5.92
CA ALA A 107 -5.38 -2.77 -5.91
C ALA A 107 -5.36 -1.43 -5.15
N MET A 108 -6.43 -0.63 -5.24
CA MET A 108 -6.54 0.63 -4.50
C MET A 108 -6.65 0.40 -2.99
N ILE A 109 -7.47 -0.57 -2.57
CA ILE A 109 -7.60 -0.94 -1.15
C ILE A 109 -6.27 -1.48 -0.62
N GLU A 110 -5.59 -2.33 -1.39
CA GLU A 110 -4.30 -2.88 -0.98
C GLU A 110 -3.23 -1.78 -0.87
N ARG A 111 -3.15 -0.86 -1.84
CA ARG A 111 -2.28 0.32 -1.76
C ARG A 111 -2.53 1.09 -0.47
N ASP A 112 -3.78 1.37 -0.15
CA ASP A 112 -4.14 2.18 1.02
C ASP A 112 -3.82 1.49 2.33
N LYS A 113 -4.09 0.20 2.38
CA LYS A 113 -3.70 -0.62 3.51
C LYS A 113 -2.18 -0.62 3.70
N ASN A 114 -1.40 -0.79 2.63
CA ASN A 114 0.06 -0.79 2.72
C ASN A 114 0.59 0.58 3.13
N LEU A 115 0.01 1.67 2.60
CA LEU A 115 0.33 3.04 2.99
C LEU A 115 0.08 3.29 4.48
N LEU A 116 -1.05 2.84 5.01
CA LEU A 116 -1.39 3.01 6.43
C LEU A 116 -0.55 2.12 7.36
N ILE A 117 -0.18 0.92 6.92
CA ILE A 117 0.57 -0.03 7.74
C ILE A 117 2.05 0.31 7.79
N GLY A 118 2.69 0.61 6.66
CA GLY A 118 4.13 0.83 6.62
C GLY A 118 4.56 2.01 5.76
N GLY A 119 3.70 3.02 5.62
CA GLY A 119 4.07 4.34 5.09
C GLY A 119 4.23 4.42 3.58
N LEU A 120 4.07 3.33 2.84
CA LEU A 120 4.17 3.30 1.39
C LEU A 120 3.10 2.42 0.74
N GLY A 121 2.38 2.98 -0.23
CA GLY A 121 1.46 2.26 -1.09
C GLY A 121 1.85 2.47 -2.54
N VAL A 122 2.08 1.38 -3.27
CA VAL A 122 2.49 1.40 -4.69
C VAL A 122 1.46 0.65 -5.51
N ILE A 123 1.17 1.16 -6.71
CA ILE A 123 0.37 0.48 -7.72
C ILE A 123 1.19 0.44 -8.99
N GLN A 124 1.23 -0.71 -9.64
CA GLN A 124 1.91 -0.90 -10.91
C GLN A 124 0.89 -1.06 -12.04
N LEU A 125 1.10 -0.32 -13.12
CA LEU A 125 0.31 -0.41 -14.33
C LEU A 125 1.08 -1.21 -15.38
N TRP A 126 0.41 -2.17 -16.00
CA TRP A 126 0.96 -3.00 -17.06
C TRP A 126 0.16 -2.80 -18.34
N VAL A 127 0.85 -2.49 -19.44
CA VAL A 127 0.25 -2.45 -20.77
C VAL A 127 0.65 -3.73 -21.50
N LYS A 128 -0.34 -4.57 -21.82
CA LYS A 128 -0.12 -5.75 -22.67
C LYS A 128 -0.52 -5.39 -24.10
N ASN A 129 0.43 -5.47 -25.03
CA ASN A 129 0.06 -5.45 -26.45
C ASN A 129 -0.74 -6.72 -26.74
N SER A 130 -1.96 -6.53 -27.18
CA SER A 130 -2.76 -7.60 -27.78
C SER A 130 -2.42 -7.59 -29.27
N ASN A 131 -1.72 -8.62 -29.74
CA ASN A 131 -1.57 -8.88 -31.17
C ASN A 131 -2.89 -9.31 -31.78
#